data_AF-A0A527ICQ7-F1
#
_entry.id   AF-A0A527ICQ7-F1
#
_cell.length_a   1.000
_cell.length_b   1.000
_cell.length_c   1.000
_cell.angle_alpha   90.00
_cell.angle_beta   90.00
_cell.angle_gamma   90.00
#
_symmetry.space_group_name_H-M   'P 1'
#
loop_
_entity.id
_entity.type
_entity.pdbx_description
1 polymer ?
#
loop_
_entity_poly.entity_id
_entity_poly.type
_entity_poly.pdbx_seq_one_letter_code
_entity_poly.pdbx_strand_id
1 'polypeptide(L)' 'PRPLDEESDCPAARDYSRAYLHHLVRSQEALGAMLLTWNNLSYYQKLMQDIRAAIEAGTFEARGAEITEGWARGDIPLL' A
#
# COMPACT_ATOMS: atom_id res chain seq x y z
N PRO A 1 7.86 10.79 -11.49
CA PRO A 1 7.21 9.47 -11.45
C PRO A 1 6.90 9.06 -9.99
N ARG A 2 5.60 9.00 -9.62
CA ARG A 2 5.13 8.76 -8.24
C ARG A 2 5.45 7.31 -7.77
N PRO A 3 5.84 7.08 -6.51
CA PRO A 3 5.96 5.75 -5.94
C PRO A 3 4.58 5.12 -5.65
N LEU A 4 4.55 3.92 -5.06
CA LEU A 4 3.28 3.29 -4.68
C LEU A 4 2.60 4.06 -3.56
N ASP A 5 3.37 4.42 -2.54
CA ASP A 5 2.90 5.14 -1.36
C ASP A 5 4.06 5.98 -0.77
N GLU A 6 3.90 7.31 -0.77
CA GLU A 6 4.92 8.25 -0.26
C GLU A 6 4.96 8.31 1.27
N GLU A 7 3.86 7.92 1.93
CA GLU A 7 3.72 7.95 3.39
C GLU A 7 4.09 6.61 4.03
N SER A 8 4.38 5.60 3.22
CA SER A 8 4.77 4.28 3.72
C SER A 8 6.15 4.28 4.37
N ASP A 9 6.25 3.61 5.52
CA ASP A 9 7.53 3.30 6.16
C ASP A 9 8.37 2.32 5.33
N CYS A 10 7.76 1.57 4.41
CA CYS A 10 8.42 0.57 3.58
C CYS A 10 9.21 1.20 2.42
N PRO A 11 10.54 1.01 2.33
CA PRO A 11 11.34 1.49 1.21
C PRO A 11 10.84 1.01 -0.16
N ALA A 12 10.35 -0.23 -0.28
CA ALA A 12 9.80 -0.75 -1.53
C ALA A 12 8.57 0.01 -2.02
N ALA A 13 7.81 0.62 -1.10
CA ALA A 13 6.61 1.39 -1.38
C ALA A 13 6.92 2.86 -1.72
N ARG A 14 7.92 3.45 -1.05
CA ARG A 14 8.27 4.88 -1.07
C ARG A 14 9.38 5.24 -2.06
N ASP A 15 10.40 4.40 -2.18
CA ASP A 15 11.65 4.78 -2.85
C ASP A 15 11.68 4.37 -4.34
N TYR A 16 10.73 3.55 -4.79
CA TYR A 16 10.62 3.06 -6.17
C TYR A 16 9.36 3.56 -6.86
N SER A 17 9.51 4.10 -8.08
CA SER A 17 8.36 4.59 -8.84
C SER A 17 7.49 3.48 -9.41
N ARG A 18 6.19 3.76 -9.60
CA ARG A 18 5.25 2.85 -10.29
C ARG A 18 5.73 2.48 -11.69
N ALA A 19 6.34 3.42 -12.41
CA ALA A 19 6.89 3.20 -13.75
C ALA A 19 8.07 2.21 -13.74
N TYR A 20 8.95 2.31 -12.74
CA TYR A 20 10.07 1.38 -12.59
C TYR A 20 9.59 -0.02 -12.20
N LEU A 21 8.66 -0.12 -11.25
CA LEU A 21 8.04 -1.40 -10.90
C LEU A 21 7.32 -2.03 -12.10
N HIS A 22 6.61 -1.24 -12.89
CA HIS A 22 5.99 -1.69 -14.13
C HIS A 22 7.03 -2.24 -15.11
N HIS A 23 8.15 -1.54 -15.29
CA HIS A 23 9.24 -2.01 -16.13
C HIS A 23 9.80 -3.35 -15.65
N LEU A 24 10.13 -3.49 -14.37
CA LEU A 24 10.66 -4.76 -13.82
C LEU A 24 9.72 -5.94 -14.06
N VAL A 25 8.41 -5.73 -13.85
CA VAL A 25 7.38 -6.75 -14.09
C VAL A 25 7.31 -7.10 -15.59
N ARG A 26 7.32 -6.10 -16.47
CA ARG A 26 7.30 -6.31 -17.93
C ARG A 26 8.56 -7.02 -18.45
N SER A 27 9.71 -6.74 -17.85
CA SER A 27 11.00 -7.35 -18.16
C SER A 27 11.18 -8.73 -17.52
N GLN A 28 10.23 -9.21 -16.71
CA GLN A 28 10.31 -10.47 -15.96
C GLN A 28 11.52 -10.54 -15.01
N GLU A 29 11.90 -9.42 -14.42
CA GLU A 29 12.97 -9.37 -13.45
C GLU A 29 12.49 -9.78 -12.06
N ALA A 30 13.21 -10.71 -11.41
CA ALA A 30 12.86 -11.21 -10.08
C ALA A 30 12.76 -10.10 -9.01
N LEU A 31 13.54 -9.02 -9.18
CA LEU A 31 13.48 -7.85 -8.30
C LEU A 31 12.08 -7.23 -8.24
N GLY A 32 11.33 -7.25 -9.36
CA GLY A 32 9.96 -6.74 -9.39
C GLY A 32 9.05 -7.52 -8.43
N ALA A 33 9.15 -8.85 -8.44
CA ALA A 33 8.40 -9.69 -7.50
C ALA A 33 8.83 -9.44 -6.05
N MET A 34 10.13 -9.36 -5.79
CA MET A 34 10.66 -9.11 -4.44
C MET A 34 10.16 -7.79 -3.85
N LEU A 35 10.23 -6.70 -4.61
CA LEU A 35 9.78 -5.36 -4.17
C LEU A 35 8.27 -5.34 -3.93
N LEU A 36 7.48 -5.93 -4.82
CA LEU A 36 6.02 -5.99 -4.67
C LEU A 36 5.61 -6.86 -3.47
N THR A 37 6.26 -7.99 -3.24
CA THR A 37 6.03 -8.81 -2.04
C THR A 37 6.36 -8.04 -0.77
N TRP A 38 7.50 -7.35 -0.73
CA TRP A 38 7.88 -6.54 0.43
C TRP A 38 6.86 -5.42 0.70
N ASN A 39 6.47 -4.66 -0.33
CA ASN A 39 5.41 -3.65 -0.24
C ASN A 39 4.11 -4.24 0.33
N ASN A 40 3.63 -5.33 -0.26
CA ASN A 40 2.33 -5.91 0.11
C ASN A 40 2.34 -6.42 1.55
N LEU A 41 3.39 -7.14 1.96
CA LEU A 41 3.50 -7.62 3.34
C LEU A 41 3.55 -6.46 4.33
N SER A 42 4.32 -5.40 4.04
CA SER A 42 4.37 -4.23 4.92
C SER A 42 3.02 -3.54 5.04
N TYR A 43 2.31 -3.35 3.93
CA TYR A 43 0.97 -2.77 3.92
C TYR A 43 -0.02 -3.59 4.74
N TYR A 44 -0.07 -4.92 4.52
CA TYR A 44 -1.00 -5.78 5.25
C TYR A 44 -0.70 -5.83 6.76
N GLN A 45 0.58 -5.79 7.14
CA GLN A 45 0.96 -5.71 8.56
C GLN A 45 0.47 -4.41 9.21
N LYS A 46 0.64 -3.27 8.52
CA LYS A 46 0.15 -1.97 8.99
C LYS A 46 -1.38 -1.93 9.07
N LEU A 47 -2.07 -2.42 8.03
CA LEU A 47 -3.53 -2.53 8.02
C LEU A 47 -4.04 -3.34 9.23
N MET A 48 -3.45 -4.50 9.49
CA MET A 48 -3.87 -5.34 10.61
C MET A 48 -3.50 -4.74 11.97
N GLN A 49 -2.40 -3.99 12.06
CA GLN A 49 -2.05 -3.24 13.27
C GLN A 49 -3.10 -2.16 13.57
N ASP A 50 -3.49 -1.38 12.57
CA ASP A 50 -4.50 -0.32 12.72
C ASP A 50 -5.87 -0.90 13.10
N ILE A 51 -6.25 -2.04 12.51
CA ILE A 51 -7.49 -2.75 12.87
C ILE A 51 -7.48 -3.18 14.34
N ARG A 52 -6.37 -3.80 14.81
CA ARG A 52 -6.25 -4.22 16.21
C ARG A 52 -6.34 -3.02 17.16
N ALA A 53 -5.65 -1.91 16.85
CA ALA A 53 -5.71 -0.69 17.65
C ALA A 53 -7.13 -0.10 17.71
N ALA A 54 -7.87 -0.12 16.60
CA ALA A 54 -9.24 0.38 16.56
C ALA A 54 -10.21 -0.51 17.37
N ILE A 55 -9.99 -1.82 17.40
CA ILE A 55 -10.76 -2.74 18.26
C ILE A 55 -10.50 -2.41 19.73
N GLU A 56 -9.22 -2.26 20.13
CA GLU A 56 -8.85 -1.90 21.50
C GLU A 56 -9.42 -0.54 21.93
N ALA A 57 -9.49 0.42 21.01
CA ALA A 57 -10.06 1.75 21.23
C ALA A 57 -11.60 1.81 21.14
N GLY A 58 -12.27 0.72 20.73
CA GLY A 58 -13.72 0.71 20.50
C GLY A 58 -14.18 1.53 19.29
N THR A 59 -13.28 1.84 18.36
CA THR A 59 -13.52 2.68 17.16
C THR A 59 -13.50 1.88 15.85
N PHE A 60 -13.59 0.55 15.93
CA PHE A 60 -13.48 -0.35 14.77
C PHE A 60 -14.40 0.01 13.60
N GLU A 61 -15.68 0.29 13.85
CA GLU A 61 -16.65 0.62 12.78
C GLU A 61 -16.23 1.88 12.01
N ALA A 62 -15.86 2.95 12.72
CA ALA A 62 -15.40 4.18 12.11
C ALA A 62 -14.12 3.95 11.29
N ARG A 63 -13.15 3.22 11.86
CA ARG A 63 -11.89 2.90 11.18
C ARG A 63 -12.11 2.03 9.93
N GLY A 64 -13.01 1.06 10.00
CA GLY A 64 -13.38 0.21 8.86
C GLY A 64 -14.01 0.99 7.72
N ALA A 65 -14.89 1.95 8.05
CA ALA A 65 -15.49 2.86 7.07
C ALA A 65 -14.43 3.72 6.37
N GLU A 66 -13.51 4.33 7.13
CA GLU A 66 -12.40 5.13 6.57
C GLU A 66 -11.52 4.33 5.60
N ILE A 67 -11.13 3.11 5.99
CA ILE A 67 -10.30 2.23 5.15
C ILE A 67 -11.03 1.91 3.84
N THR A 68 -12.30 1.54 3.93
CA THR A 68 -13.11 1.17 2.77
C THR A 68 -13.34 2.37 1.85
N GLU A 69 -13.60 3.55 2.41
CA GLU A 69 -13.73 4.79 1.65
C GLU A 69 -12.42 5.16 0.95
N GLY A 70 -11.28 4.97 1.62
CA GLY A 70 -9.95 5.15 1.04
C GLY A 70 -9.73 4.27 -0.19
N TRP A 71 -10.09 2.98 -0.10
CA TRP A 71 -10.01 2.06 -1.25
C TRP A 71 -10.95 2.44 -2.39
N ALA A 72 -12.18 2.85 -2.07
CA ALA A 72 -13.16 3.27 -3.07
C ALA A 72 -12.74 4.55 -3.81
N ARG A 73 -12.13 5.50 -3.10
CA ARG A 73 -11.58 6.74 -3.65
C ARG A 73 -10.43 6.48 -4.62
N GLY A 74 -9.58 5.51 -4.28
CA GLY A 74 -8.35 5.22 -5.03
C GLY A 74 -7.35 6.39 -5.00
N ASP A 75 -6.25 6.21 -5.73
CA ASP A 75 -5.11 7.15 -5.76
C ASP A 75 -4.80 7.69 -7.17
N ILE A 76 -5.75 7.51 -8.10
CA ILE A 76 -5.67 7.94 -9.50
C ILE A 76 -6.87 8.86 -9.77
N PRO A 77 -6.66 10.11 -10.22
CA PRO A 77 -7.75 10.99 -10.63
C PRO A 77 -8.56 10.36 -11.76
N LEU A 78 -9.88 10.56 -11.75
CA LEU A 78 -10.72 10.24 -12.91
C LEU A 78 -10.28 11.12 -14.09
N LEU A 79 -10.04 10.49 -15.25
CA LEU A 79 -9.70 11.15 -16.50
C LEU A 79 -10.84 12.03 -17.02
#